data_AF-A0A962SNE4-F1
#
_entry.id   AF-A0A962SNE4-F1
#
_cell.length_a   1.000
_cell.length_b   1.000
_cell.length_c   1.000
_cell.angle_alpha   90.00
_cell.angle_beta   90.00
_cell.angle_gamma   90.00
#
_symmetry.space_group_name_H-M   'P 1'
#
loop_
_entity.id
_entity.type
_entity.pdbx_description
1 polymer ?
#
loop_
_entity_poly.entity_id
_entity_poly.type
_entity_poly.pdbx_seq_one_letter_code
_entity_poly.pdbx_strand_id
1 'polypeptide(L)' 'MSVSEFLDMGGYALYVWGSFGLTALLMVLEPMLLRSRRNATLRRIGRIIRLNREVRNES' A
#
# COMPACT_ATOMS: atom_id res chain seq x y z
N MET A 1 -31.36 8.97 15.93
CA MET A 1 -30.44 10.01 15.45
C MET A 1 -29.57 9.36 14.40
N SER A 2 -29.76 9.74 13.14
CA SER A 2 -29.18 9.02 12.01
C SER A 2 -27.77 9.55 11.68
N VAL A 3 -26.92 8.69 11.12
CA VAL A 3 -25.57 9.05 10.64
C VAL A 3 -25.65 10.14 9.57
N SER A 4 -26.77 10.20 8.83
CA SER A 4 -27.04 11.23 7.83
C SER A 4 -27.31 12.61 8.46
N GLU A 5 -27.88 12.70 9.66
CA GLU A 5 -28.10 13.99 10.35
C GLU A 5 -26.78 14.60 10.88
N PHE A 6 -25.82 13.76 11.27
CA PHE A 6 -24.46 14.21 11.62
C PHE A 6 -23.63 14.65 10.41
N LEU A 7 -23.96 14.11 9.22
CA LEU A 7 -23.40 14.57 7.95
C LEU A 7 -24.04 15.89 7.50
N ASP A 8 -25.33 16.11 7.81
CA ASP A 8 -26.12 17.27 7.38
C ASP A 8 -26.15 18.46 8.35
N MET A 9 -25.70 18.32 9.61
CA MET A 9 -25.74 19.43 10.59
C MET A 9 -24.82 20.64 10.30
N GLY A 10 -24.19 20.71 9.13
CA GLY A 10 -23.52 21.94 8.69
C GLY A 10 -22.32 21.78 7.77
N GLY A 11 -22.31 20.86 6.79
CA GLY A 11 -21.32 20.83 5.70
C GLY A 11 -19.85 20.52 6.07
N TYR A 12 -19.45 20.65 7.33
CA TYR A 12 -18.07 20.46 7.80
C TYR A 12 -17.70 18.99 8.04
N ALA A 13 -18.66 18.12 8.31
CA ALA A 13 -18.40 16.69 8.57
C ALA A 13 -17.77 16.00 7.34
N LEU A 14 -18.28 16.28 6.14
CA LEU A 14 -17.69 15.79 4.89
C LEU A 14 -16.25 16.31 4.68
N TYR A 15 -15.95 17.53 5.12
CA TYR A 15 -14.62 18.12 4.99
C TYR A 15 -13.61 17.52 5.97
N VAL A 16 -14.02 17.27 7.23
CA VAL A 16 -13.19 16.65 8.26
C VAL A 16 -12.93 15.19 7.91
N TRP A 17 -13.98 14.43 7.62
CA TRP A 17 -13.84 13.02 7.22
C TRP A 17 -13.14 12.88 5.87
N GLY A 18 -13.35 13.80 4.92
CA GLY A 18 -12.62 13.87 3.67
C GLY A 18 -11.13 14.16 3.88
N SER A 19 -10.77 15.09 4.75
CA SER A 19 -9.36 15.45 5.04
C SER A 19 -8.62 14.37 5.83
N PHE A 20 -9.27 13.76 6.83
CA PHE A 20 -8.75 12.61 7.56
C PHE A 20 -8.63 11.38 6.64
N GLY A 21 -9.65 11.14 5.81
CA GLY A 21 -9.63 10.08 4.80
C GLY A 21 -8.53 10.28 3.77
N LEU A 22 -8.33 11.50 3.28
CA LEU A 22 -7.25 11.85 2.35
C LEU A 22 -5.87 11.67 2.98
N THR A 23 -5.70 12.08 4.24
CA THR A 23 -4.46 11.90 5.00
C THR A 23 -4.16 10.41 5.21
N ALA A 24 -5.15 9.62 5.64
CA ALA A 24 -5.02 8.18 5.80
C ALA A 24 -4.75 7.48 4.45
N LEU A 25 -5.40 7.93 3.37
CA LEU A 25 -5.18 7.43 2.02
C LEU A 25 -3.73 7.66 1.58
N LEU A 26 -3.20 8.87 1.76
CA LEU A 26 -1.81 9.20 1.45
C LEU A 26 -0.84 8.35 2.28
N MET A 27 -1.10 8.20 3.58
CA MET A 27 -0.30 7.39 4.50
C MET A 27 -0.30 5.90 4.12
N VAL A 28 -1.35 5.41 3.47
CA VAL A 28 -1.47 4.01 2.99
C VAL A 28 -0.95 3.84 1.56
N LEU A 29 -1.06 4.87 0.70
CA LEU A 29 -0.60 4.84 -0.68
C LEU A 29 0.92 4.63 -0.76
N GLU A 30 1.70 5.35 0.07
CA GLU A 30 3.15 5.18 0.11
C GLU A 30 3.59 3.74 0.43
N PRO A 31 3.14 3.08 1.52
CA PRO A 31 3.49 1.71 1.82
C PRO A 31 2.87 0.70 0.84
N MET A 32 1.73 0.98 0.19
CA MET A 32 1.20 0.13 -0.88
C MET A 32 2.11 0.14 -2.10
N LEU A 33 2.55 1.31 -2.56
CA LEU A 33 3.50 1.44 -3.67
C LEU A 33 4.86 0.81 -3.31
N LEU A 34 5.32 1.03 -2.08
CA LEU A 34 6.58 0.48 -1.59
C LEU A 34 6.52 -1.05 -1.41
N ARG A 35 5.39 -1.60 -0.96
CA ARG A 35 5.15 -3.06 -0.91
C ARG A 35 5.09 -3.67 -2.30
N SER A 36 4.43 -3.00 -3.25
CA SER A 36 4.40 -3.45 -4.65
C SER A 36 5.81 -3.55 -5.23
N ARG A 37 6.65 -2.54 -4.98
CA ARG A 37 8.08 -2.57 -5.35
C ARG A 37 8.87 -3.64 -4.61
N ARG A 38 8.62 -3.86 -3.31
CA ARG A 38 9.27 -4.94 -2.53
C ARG A 38 8.99 -6.32 -3.12
N ASN A 39 7.75 -6.58 -3.56
CA ASN A 39 7.40 -7.84 -4.21
C ASN A 39 8.11 -8.02 -5.56
N ALA A 40 8.38 -6.95 -6.30
CA ALA A 40 9.19 -7.00 -7.52
C ALA A 40 10.65 -7.37 -7.23
N THR A 41 11.23 -6.85 -6.14
CA THR A 41 12.61 -7.17 -5.72
C THR A 41 12.75 -8.63 -5.27
N LEU A 42 11.79 -9.16 -4.50
CA LEU A 42 11.80 -10.55 -4.05
C LEU A 42 11.73 -11.55 -5.23
N ARG A 43 10.95 -11.23 -6.26
CA ARG A 43 10.89 -12.05 -7.49
C ARG A 43 12.22 -12.10 -8.24
N ARG A 44 13.04 -11.03 -8.17
CA ARG A 44 14.37 -10.99 -8.79
C ARG A 44 15.38 -11.88 -8.05
N ILE A 45 15.35 -11.86 -6.72
CA ILE A 45 16.28 -12.64 -5.89
C ILE A 45 16.07 -14.14 -6.08
N GLY A 46 14.81 -14.61 -6.15
CA GLY A 46 14.52 -16.03 -6.37
C GLY A 46 15.08 -16.60 -7.69
N ARG A 47 15.22 -15.77 -8.73
CA ARG A 47 15.81 -16.19 -10.02
C ARG A 47 17.33 -16.30 -9.94
N ILE A 48 18.00 -15.39 -9.24
CA ILE A 48 19.46 -15.40 -9.06
C ILE A 48 19.90 -16.62 -8.25
N ILE A 49 19.13 -17.00 -7.22
CA ILE A 49 19.44 -18.16 -6.37
C ILE A 49 19.35 -19.49 -7.15
N ARG A 50 18.42 -19.62 -8.12
CA ARG A 50 18.34 -20.84 -8.95
C ARG A 50 19.55 -20.99 -9.87
N LEU A 51 19.91 -19.92 -10.57
CA LEU A 51 21.03 -19.95 -11.53
C LEU A 51 22.37 -20.23 -10.83
N ASN A 52 22.58 -19.65 -9.64
CA ASN A 52 23.81 -19.90 -8.87
C ASN A 52 23.89 -21.35 -8.37
N ARG A 53 22.75 -22.03 -8.18
CA ARG A 53 22.72 -23.44 -7.75
C ARG A 53 23.10 -24.41 -8.87
N GLU A 54 22.77 -24.09 -10.12
CA GLU A 54 23.18 -24.88 -11.29
C GLU A 54 24.68 -24.71 -11.57
N VAL A 55 25.16 -23.47 -11.62
CA VAL A 55 26.60 -23.18 -11.81
C VAL A 55 27.49 -23.83 -10.74
N ARG A 56 27.04 -23.86 -9.48
CA ARG A 56 27.77 -24.52 -8.38
C ARG A 56 27.74 -26.05 -8.43
N ASN A 57 26.74 -26.64 -9.09
CA ASN A 57 26.65 -28.11 -9.23
C ASN A 57 27.45 -28.63 -10.44
N GLU A 58 27.76 -27.77 -11.41
CA GLU A 58 28.57 -28.11 -12.59
C GLU A 58 30.09 -27.86 -12.40
N SER A 59 30.51 -27.29 -11.27
CA SER A 59 31.91 -27.06 -10.88
C SER A 59 32.37 -28.05 -9.82
#